data_AF-A0A194XCC1-F1
#
_entry.id   AF-A0A194XCC1-F1
#
_cell.length_a   1.000
_cell.length_b   1.000
_cell.length_c   1.000
_cell.angle_alpha   90.00
_cell.angle_beta   90.00
_cell.angle_gamma   90.00
#
_symmetry.space_group_name_H-M   'P 1'
#
loop_
_entity.id
_entity.type
_entity.pdbx_description
1 polymer ?
#
loop_
_entity_poly.entity_id
_entity_poly.type
_entity_poly.pdbx_seq_one_letter_code
_entity_poly.pdbx_strand_id
1 'polypeptide(L)'
;MAYMIRAPWAAFVGGYSTSFFLQYLDVALLSRYSFEEVDLKKSETSPAITLESFLPRIKWAISLLVNFRFIDTSQSLKNIPQFSNGNPAYIPSRKRFLCETADTAAVSYLVLDLLTSTGDPEMSSKYLSLANIPFFNRLATISGIEILICLSATICLGISMNYVQGGIYSIMGFFSVLFGISSPKSWPPFYGHLLQASSLRKFLGFILSDLYELDPKAPLTRYLRLVIIFLLSGLMHLCIDIASGIPLQDSGAFNFFLVQIVGILMEDAFSKIRQALFNPDNHQSLAKRLFGCVRVLTFLSWSVPVYLYPMLSRSGPEHSTIPFSIVNKLRHGTW
;
A
#
# COMPACT_ATOMS: atom_id res chain seq x y z
N MET A 1 31.12 -10.64 4.84
CA MET A 1 30.08 -11.66 5.09
C MET A 1 29.51 -12.08 3.75
N ALA A 2 29.47 -13.37 3.45
CA ALA A 2 28.78 -13.88 2.28
C ALA A 2 27.28 -13.55 2.40
N TYR A 3 26.72 -12.96 1.35
CA TYR A 3 25.32 -12.56 1.25
C TYR A 3 24.44 -13.81 1.22
N MET A 4 23.50 -13.95 2.17
CA MET A 4 22.46 -14.97 2.07
C MET A 4 21.36 -14.45 1.15
N ILE A 5 21.33 -14.97 -0.07
CA ILE A 5 20.22 -14.83 -1.00
C ILE A 5 19.01 -15.52 -0.37
N ARG A 6 17.96 -14.75 -0.04
CA ARG A 6 16.70 -15.30 0.48
C ARG A 6 15.67 -15.35 -0.64
N ALA A 7 14.89 -16.42 -0.66
CA ALA A 7 13.85 -16.58 -1.67
C ALA A 7 12.81 -15.45 -1.58
N PRO A 8 12.24 -14.99 -2.70
CA PRO A 8 11.29 -13.87 -2.74
C PRO A 8 10.08 -14.02 -1.79
N TRP A 9 9.68 -15.26 -1.45
CA TRP A 9 8.59 -15.53 -0.51
C TRP A 9 8.91 -15.11 0.94
N ALA A 10 10.19 -14.99 1.31
CA ALA A 10 10.59 -14.59 2.66
C ALA A 10 10.14 -13.17 2.99
N ALA A 11 10.17 -12.26 2.00
CA ALA A 11 9.64 -10.91 2.10
C ALA A 11 8.14 -10.91 2.44
N PHE A 12 7.37 -11.73 1.72
CA PHE A 12 5.93 -11.88 1.94
C PHE A 12 5.62 -12.43 3.33
N VAL A 13 6.30 -13.51 3.74
CA VAL A 13 6.10 -14.08 5.09
C VAL A 13 6.47 -13.08 6.17
N GLY A 14 7.59 -12.37 6.03
CA GLY A 14 7.99 -11.31 6.96
C GLY A 14 6.94 -10.21 7.08
N GLY A 15 6.48 -9.68 5.94
CA GLY A 15 5.48 -8.61 5.90
C GLY A 15 4.15 -9.01 6.52
N TYR A 16 3.57 -10.12 6.09
CA TYR A 16 2.29 -10.58 6.62
C TYR A 16 2.39 -10.96 8.10
N SER A 17 3.51 -11.54 8.54
CA SER A 17 3.71 -11.84 9.97
C SER A 17 3.65 -10.57 10.83
N THR A 18 4.31 -9.49 10.39
CA THR A 18 4.24 -8.21 11.09
C THR A 18 2.85 -7.60 11.01
N SER A 19 2.17 -7.66 9.86
CA SER A 19 0.79 -7.16 9.72
C SER A 19 -0.18 -7.90 10.64
N PHE A 20 -0.12 -9.24 10.71
CA PHE A 20 -0.96 -10.03 11.61
C PHE A 20 -0.63 -9.76 13.08
N PHE A 21 0.63 -9.54 13.43
CA PHE A 21 1.01 -9.15 14.78
C PHE A 21 0.40 -7.80 15.16
N LEU A 22 0.50 -6.78 14.29
CA LEU A 22 -0.09 -5.46 14.55
C LEU A 22 -1.62 -5.54 14.63
N GLN A 23 -2.26 -6.30 13.75
CA GLN A 23 -3.71 -6.55 13.78
C GLN A 23 -4.12 -7.23 15.09
N TYR A 24 -3.35 -8.21 15.56
CA TYR A 24 -3.60 -8.85 16.84
C TYR A 24 -3.47 -7.87 18.01
N LEU A 25 -2.42 -7.03 18.03
CA LEU A 25 -2.26 -6.01 19.07
C LEU A 25 -3.47 -5.06 19.11
N ASP A 26 -3.94 -4.59 17.95
CA ASP A 26 -5.11 -3.74 17.88
C ASP A 26 -6.37 -4.47 18.37
N VAL A 27 -6.73 -5.56 17.70
CA VAL A 27 -7.97 -6.29 17.95
C VAL A 27 -8.04 -6.85 19.38
N ALA A 28 -6.99 -7.53 19.83
CA ALA A 28 -7.03 -8.30 21.08
C ALA A 28 -6.64 -7.45 22.30
N LEU A 29 -5.69 -6.53 22.18
CA LEU A 29 -5.14 -5.80 23.35
C LEU A 29 -5.67 -4.38 23.48
N LEU A 30 -5.71 -3.62 22.38
CA LEU A 30 -6.11 -2.21 22.39
C LEU A 30 -7.63 -2.06 22.35
N SER A 31 -8.25 -2.59 21.31
CA SER A 31 -9.69 -2.51 21.03
C SER A 31 -10.49 -3.58 21.77
N ARG A 32 -9.83 -4.65 22.25
CA ARG A 32 -10.39 -5.72 23.08
C ARG A 32 -11.70 -6.30 22.53
N TYR A 33 -11.72 -6.59 21.23
CA TYR A 33 -12.87 -7.20 20.59
C TYR A 33 -13.24 -8.51 21.27
N SER A 34 -14.51 -8.65 21.65
CA SER A 34 -15.06 -9.88 22.21
C SER A 34 -16.09 -10.50 21.27
N PHE A 35 -16.10 -11.83 21.22
CA PHE A 35 -17.11 -12.57 20.48
C PHE A 35 -18.51 -12.34 21.10
N GLU A 36 -18.57 -12.24 22.44
CA GLU A 36 -19.82 -12.04 23.17
C GLU A 36 -20.50 -10.69 22.84
N GLU A 37 -19.78 -9.57 22.71
CA GLU A 37 -20.40 -8.26 22.42
C GLU A 37 -21.00 -8.14 21.02
N VAL A 38 -20.49 -8.90 20.05
CA VAL A 38 -20.99 -8.88 18.66
C VAL A 38 -22.28 -9.67 18.52
N ASP A 39 -22.44 -10.77 19.26
CA ASP A 39 -23.65 -11.61 19.25
C ASP A 39 -24.73 -11.13 20.24
N LEU A 40 -24.37 -10.41 21.32
CA LEU A 40 -25.34 -9.79 22.24
C LEU A 40 -26.21 -8.72 21.58
N LYS A 41 -25.82 -8.18 20.42
CA LYS A 41 -26.68 -7.30 19.59
C LYS A 41 -27.65 -8.07 18.67
N LYS A 42 -27.52 -9.40 18.55
CA LYS A 42 -28.36 -10.26 17.71
C LYS A 42 -29.15 -11.33 18.48
N SER A 43 -28.81 -11.61 19.73
CA SER A 43 -29.49 -12.63 20.55
C SER A 43 -29.72 -12.12 21.98
N GLU A 44 -30.99 -11.98 22.37
CA GLU A 44 -31.42 -11.70 23.76
C GLU A 44 -31.36 -12.93 24.68
N THR A 45 -30.67 -14.01 24.31
CA THR A 45 -30.54 -15.18 25.18
C THR A 45 -29.11 -15.69 25.23
N SER A 46 -28.52 -15.67 26.43
CA SER A 46 -27.23 -16.29 26.74
C SER A 46 -27.31 -17.82 26.63
N PRO A 47 -26.45 -18.48 25.85
CA PRO A 47 -26.27 -19.91 25.98
C PRO A 47 -24.91 -20.24 26.63
N ALA A 48 -24.91 -21.33 27.39
CA ALA A 48 -23.70 -21.96 27.91
C ALA A 48 -22.73 -22.34 26.78
N ILE A 49 -21.43 -22.23 27.05
CA ILE A 49 -20.34 -22.51 26.10
C ILE A 49 -20.31 -24.02 25.79
N THR A 50 -20.97 -24.46 24.73
CA THR A 50 -20.88 -25.83 24.19
C THR A 50 -19.84 -25.91 23.08
N LEU A 51 -19.37 -27.12 22.72
CA LEU A 51 -18.42 -27.35 21.61
C LEU A 51 -18.95 -26.82 20.26
N GLU A 52 -20.28 -26.76 20.09
CA GLU A 52 -20.94 -26.12 18.94
C GLU A 52 -20.63 -24.62 18.81
N SER A 53 -20.25 -23.96 19.91
CA SER A 53 -19.80 -22.55 19.91
C SER A 53 -18.36 -22.35 19.45
N PHE A 54 -17.53 -23.40 19.35
CA PHE A 54 -16.10 -23.27 19.07
C PHE A 54 -15.80 -22.94 17.60
N LEU A 55 -16.45 -23.62 16.65
CA LEU A 55 -16.23 -23.37 15.22
C LEU A 55 -16.69 -21.97 14.79
N PRO A 56 -17.85 -21.45 15.23
CA PRO A 56 -18.22 -20.05 15.02
C PRO A 56 -17.22 -19.06 15.62
N ARG A 57 -16.72 -19.30 16.85
CA ARG A 57 -15.68 -18.47 17.49
C ARG A 57 -14.38 -18.44 16.68
N ILE A 58 -13.91 -19.58 16.19
CA ILE A 58 -12.74 -19.64 15.30
C ILE A 58 -12.99 -18.87 14.00
N LYS A 59 -14.12 -19.10 13.34
CA LYS A 59 -14.45 -18.40 12.10
C LYS A 59 -14.49 -16.88 12.29
N TRP A 60 -15.05 -16.42 13.41
CA TRP A 60 -15.06 -15.01 13.78
C TRP A 60 -13.65 -14.48 14.10
N ALA A 61 -12.84 -15.23 14.85
CA ALA A 61 -11.47 -14.81 15.16
C ALA A 61 -10.61 -14.72 13.89
N ILE A 62 -10.70 -15.72 13.00
CA ILE A 62 -10.01 -15.70 11.70
C ILE A 62 -10.50 -14.53 10.86
N SER A 63 -11.81 -14.31 10.76
CA SER A 63 -12.34 -13.20 9.96
C SER A 63 -11.85 -11.85 10.47
N LEU A 64 -11.71 -11.68 11.79
CA LEU A 64 -11.19 -10.45 12.40
C LEU A 64 -9.69 -10.25 12.17
N LEU A 65 -8.91 -11.33 12.17
CA LEU A 65 -7.46 -11.28 11.91
C LEU A 65 -7.11 -11.02 10.44
N VAL A 66 -7.93 -11.49 9.50
CA VAL A 66 -7.69 -11.28 8.05
C VAL A 66 -8.40 -10.05 7.49
N ASN A 67 -9.31 -9.44 8.26
CA ASN A 67 -10.05 -8.25 7.86
C ASN A 67 -9.40 -6.97 8.39
N PHE A 68 -8.20 -6.65 7.87
CA PHE A 68 -7.45 -5.43 8.21
C PHE A 68 -8.22 -4.13 7.96
N ARG A 69 -9.29 -4.16 7.16
CA ARG A 69 -10.13 -2.99 6.84
C ARG A 69 -11.44 -2.96 7.62
N PHE A 70 -11.67 -3.93 8.50
CA PHE A 70 -12.88 -4.07 9.30
C PHE A 70 -14.18 -3.99 8.47
N ILE A 71 -14.13 -4.48 7.23
CA ILE A 71 -15.25 -4.51 6.28
C ILE A 71 -16.43 -5.25 6.90
N ASP A 72 -17.63 -4.72 6.71
CA ASP A 72 -18.89 -5.26 7.26
C ASP A 72 -18.96 -5.27 8.80
N THR A 73 -18.10 -4.51 9.50
CA THR A 73 -18.19 -4.32 10.97
C THR A 73 -18.62 -2.88 11.33
N SER A 74 -19.02 -2.65 12.59
CA SER A 74 -19.37 -1.31 13.08
C SER A 74 -18.21 -0.31 13.10
N GLN A 75 -16.96 -0.80 13.01
CA GLN A 75 -15.75 0.02 12.94
C GLN A 75 -15.14 0.04 11.53
N SER A 76 -15.93 -0.33 10.51
CA SER A 76 -15.50 -0.25 9.12
C SER A 76 -14.93 1.14 8.81
N LEU A 77 -13.76 1.16 8.15
CA LEU A 77 -13.09 2.39 7.77
C LEU A 77 -14.03 3.25 6.92
N LYS A 78 -14.10 4.55 7.23
CA LYS A 78 -15.04 5.49 6.57
C LYS A 78 -14.78 5.67 5.08
N ASN A 79 -13.55 5.44 4.62
CA ASN A 79 -13.09 5.74 3.26
C ASN A 79 -12.80 4.48 2.44
N ILE A 80 -13.66 3.46 2.54
CA ILE A 80 -13.57 2.28 1.69
C ILE A 80 -13.97 2.66 0.26
N PRO A 81 -13.14 2.33 -0.75
CA PRO A 81 -13.50 2.54 -2.14
C PRO A 81 -14.82 1.86 -2.51
N GLN A 82 -15.64 2.55 -3.31
CA GLN A 82 -16.93 2.04 -3.76
C GLN A 82 -16.79 1.31 -5.09
N PHE A 83 -17.65 0.33 -5.35
CA PHE A 83 -17.69 -0.38 -6.64
C PHE A 83 -18.11 0.52 -7.81
N SER A 84 -18.89 1.57 -7.54
CA SER A 84 -19.33 2.52 -8.56
C SER A 84 -19.38 3.93 -7.99
N ASN A 85 -18.80 4.89 -8.73
CA ASN A 85 -18.87 6.31 -8.37
C ASN A 85 -20.28 6.90 -8.59
N GLY A 86 -21.08 6.30 -9.49
CA GLY A 86 -22.43 6.80 -9.81
C GLY A 86 -23.52 6.19 -8.93
N ASN A 87 -23.24 5.06 -8.27
CA ASN A 87 -24.17 4.40 -7.36
C ASN A 87 -23.41 3.80 -6.17
N PRO A 88 -23.32 4.53 -5.04
CA PRO A 88 -22.63 4.07 -3.83
C PRO A 88 -23.16 2.76 -3.24
N ALA A 89 -24.43 2.42 -3.48
CA ALA A 89 -25.05 1.20 -3.00
C ALA A 89 -24.85 0.00 -3.94
N TYR A 90 -24.22 0.20 -5.10
CA TYR A 90 -24.01 -0.86 -6.07
C TYR A 90 -23.05 -1.93 -5.54
N ILE A 91 -23.47 -3.18 -5.64
CA ILE A 91 -22.67 -4.37 -5.37
C ILE A 91 -22.74 -5.27 -6.61
N PRO A 92 -21.60 -5.74 -7.15
CA PRO A 92 -21.61 -6.61 -8.32
C PRO A 92 -22.26 -7.96 -8.01
N SER A 93 -22.90 -8.56 -9.03
CA SER A 93 -23.37 -9.94 -8.95
C SER A 93 -22.18 -10.90 -8.83
N ARG A 94 -22.41 -12.09 -8.27
CA ARG A 94 -21.34 -13.10 -8.11
C ARG A 94 -20.59 -13.40 -9.41
N LYS A 95 -21.32 -13.60 -10.52
CA LYS A 95 -20.71 -13.86 -11.83
C LYS A 95 -19.84 -12.69 -12.29
N ARG A 96 -20.36 -11.47 -12.18
CA ARG A 96 -19.64 -10.26 -12.59
C ARG A 96 -18.37 -10.05 -11.76
N PHE A 97 -18.48 -10.20 -10.44
CA PHE A 97 -17.34 -10.07 -9.54
C PHE A 97 -16.24 -11.09 -9.87
N LEU A 98 -16.59 -12.35 -10.13
CA LEU A 98 -15.62 -13.39 -10.50
C LEU A 98 -14.90 -13.07 -11.83
N CYS A 99 -15.62 -12.56 -12.83
CA CYS A 99 -14.99 -12.10 -14.08
C CYS A 99 -14.05 -10.90 -13.84
N GLU A 100 -14.53 -9.85 -13.17
CA GLU A 100 -13.75 -8.63 -12.91
C GLU A 100 -12.48 -8.91 -12.08
N THR A 101 -12.54 -9.80 -11.10
CA THR A 101 -11.38 -10.18 -10.28
C THR A 101 -10.41 -11.08 -11.05
N ALA A 102 -10.89 -11.99 -11.90
CA ALA A 102 -10.03 -12.77 -12.78
C ALA A 102 -9.30 -11.88 -13.80
N ASP A 103 -10.02 -10.94 -14.42
CA ASP A 103 -9.45 -9.97 -15.36
C ASP A 103 -8.40 -9.09 -14.65
N THR A 104 -8.71 -8.60 -13.45
CA THR A 104 -7.77 -7.79 -12.65
C THR A 104 -6.50 -8.58 -12.34
N ALA A 105 -6.62 -9.85 -11.93
CA ALA A 105 -5.46 -10.70 -11.65
C ALA A 105 -4.60 -10.94 -12.91
N ALA A 106 -5.23 -11.18 -14.06
CA ALA A 106 -4.55 -11.35 -15.34
C ALA A 106 -3.83 -10.07 -15.79
N VAL A 107 -4.50 -8.91 -15.72
CA VAL A 107 -3.90 -7.61 -16.05
C VAL A 107 -2.75 -7.28 -15.09
N SER A 108 -2.92 -7.49 -13.79
CA SER A 108 -1.85 -7.34 -12.80
C SER A 108 -0.61 -8.12 -13.18
N TYR A 109 -0.78 -9.39 -13.55
CA TYR A 109 0.33 -10.23 -13.98
C TYR A 109 1.03 -9.67 -15.23
N LEU A 110 0.27 -9.33 -16.28
CA LEU A 110 0.82 -8.83 -17.54
C LEU A 110 1.55 -7.49 -17.38
N VAL A 111 1.04 -6.59 -16.53
CA VAL A 111 1.70 -5.32 -16.24
C VAL A 111 3.02 -5.55 -15.50
N LEU A 112 3.03 -6.43 -14.50
CA LEU A 112 4.26 -6.76 -13.77
C LEU A 112 5.30 -7.44 -14.68
N ASP A 113 4.85 -8.30 -15.60
CA ASP A 113 5.69 -8.91 -16.62
C ASP A 113 6.29 -7.89 -17.58
N LEU A 114 5.48 -6.93 -18.04
CA LEU A 114 5.96 -5.86 -18.89
C LEU A 114 7.02 -5.01 -18.16
N LEU A 115 6.74 -4.57 -16.92
CA LEU A 115 7.64 -3.71 -16.17
C LEU A 115 9.00 -4.40 -15.89
N THR A 116 8.97 -5.68 -15.53
CA THR A 116 10.18 -6.45 -15.23
C THR A 116 10.97 -6.82 -16.49
N SER A 117 10.31 -7.05 -17.62
CA SER A 117 10.97 -7.40 -18.90
C SER A 117 11.50 -6.19 -19.70
N THR A 118 11.10 -4.97 -19.36
CA THR A 118 11.57 -3.74 -20.04
C THR A 118 12.74 -3.05 -19.36
N GLY A 119 13.17 -3.52 -18.19
CA GLY A 119 14.26 -2.90 -17.44
C GLY A 119 15.61 -3.06 -18.15
N ASP A 120 16.37 -1.96 -18.25
CA ASP A 120 17.75 -1.97 -18.70
C ASP A 120 18.68 -2.09 -17.48
N PRO A 121 19.43 -3.21 -17.33
CA PRO A 121 20.33 -3.43 -16.20
C PRO A 121 21.48 -2.41 -16.14
N GLU A 122 22.01 -1.98 -17.29
CA GLU A 122 23.12 -1.02 -17.34
C GLU A 122 22.65 0.34 -16.84
N MET A 123 21.51 0.81 -17.35
CA MET A 123 20.91 2.07 -16.90
C MET A 123 20.52 2.02 -15.42
N SER A 124 19.98 0.90 -14.95
CA SER A 124 19.61 0.71 -13.54
C SER A 124 20.84 0.76 -12.64
N SER A 125 21.93 0.06 -13.01
CA SER A 125 23.18 0.06 -12.23
C SER A 125 23.81 1.45 -12.14
N LYS A 126 23.73 2.25 -13.21
CA LYS A 126 24.31 3.59 -13.28
C LYS A 126 23.50 4.62 -12.51
N TYR A 127 22.17 4.62 -12.66
CA TYR A 127 21.31 5.70 -12.17
C TYR A 127 20.49 5.34 -10.92
N LEU A 128 20.28 4.06 -10.62
CA LEU A 128 19.49 3.57 -9.48
C LEU A 128 20.36 2.88 -8.41
N SER A 129 21.56 3.40 -8.17
CA SER A 129 22.52 2.85 -7.20
C SER A 129 22.57 3.64 -5.90
N LEU A 130 23.05 3.00 -4.82
CA LEU A 130 23.18 3.61 -3.50
C LEU A 130 23.98 4.94 -3.51
N ALA A 131 24.96 5.07 -4.41
CA ALA A 131 25.77 6.28 -4.56
C ALA A 131 24.95 7.50 -4.98
N ASN A 132 23.78 7.29 -5.60
CA ASN A 132 22.89 8.34 -6.11
C ASN A 132 21.85 8.81 -5.08
N ILE A 133 21.79 8.20 -3.88
CA ILE A 133 20.86 8.59 -2.82
C ILE A 133 21.13 10.02 -2.28
N PRO A 134 22.38 10.48 -2.04
CA PRO A 134 22.67 11.80 -1.46
C PRO A 134 22.41 12.97 -2.43
N PHE A 135 21.14 13.20 -2.80
CA PHE A 135 20.71 14.16 -3.82
C PHE A 135 21.28 15.57 -3.61
N PHE A 136 21.16 16.12 -2.39
CA PHE A 136 21.60 17.49 -2.10
C PHE A 136 23.13 17.66 -2.14
N ASN A 137 23.90 16.59 -1.91
CA ASN A 137 25.36 16.64 -1.98
C ASN A 137 25.88 16.64 -3.42
N ARG A 138 24.99 16.40 -4.39
CA ARG A 138 25.30 16.17 -5.81
C ARG A 138 24.56 17.10 -6.76
N LEU A 139 23.97 18.19 -6.28
CA LEU A 139 23.16 19.10 -7.11
C LEU A 139 23.89 19.58 -8.39
N ALA A 140 25.21 19.80 -8.30
CA ALA A 140 26.02 20.24 -9.44
C ALA A 140 26.29 19.14 -10.49
N THR A 141 26.13 17.86 -10.13
CA THR A 141 26.49 16.71 -10.98
C THR A 141 25.29 15.91 -11.45
N ILE A 142 24.09 16.18 -10.92
CA ILE A 142 22.86 15.51 -11.32
C ILE A 142 22.49 15.91 -12.75
N SER A 143 22.39 14.90 -13.60
CA SER A 143 22.00 15.07 -15.01
C SER A 143 20.48 15.01 -15.20
N GLY A 144 19.97 15.64 -16.26
CA GLY A 144 18.53 15.56 -16.59
C GLY A 144 18.04 14.14 -16.84
N ILE A 145 18.90 13.27 -17.39
CA ILE A 145 18.61 11.85 -17.59
C ILE A 145 18.47 11.09 -16.27
N GLU A 146 19.29 11.40 -15.25
CA GLU A 146 19.17 10.82 -13.91
C GLU A 146 17.83 11.20 -13.27
N ILE A 147 17.41 12.46 -13.40
CA ILE A 147 16.09 12.92 -12.91
C ILE A 147 14.97 12.15 -13.61
N LEU A 148 15.05 12.00 -14.94
CA LEU A 148 14.03 11.28 -15.72
C LEU A 148 13.94 9.81 -15.33
N ILE A 149 15.07 9.14 -15.13
CA ILE A 149 15.12 7.73 -14.73
C ILE A 149 14.58 7.56 -13.31
N CYS A 150 14.97 8.44 -12.37
CA CYS A 150 14.47 8.41 -11.00
C CYS A 150 12.94 8.62 -10.93
N LEU A 151 12.43 9.60 -11.70
CA LEU A 151 11.00 9.84 -11.84
C LEU A 151 10.29 8.60 -12.42
N SER A 152 10.85 8.01 -13.47
CA SER A 152 10.29 6.82 -14.12
C SER A 152 10.28 5.62 -13.18
N ALA A 153 11.36 5.40 -12.42
CA ALA A 153 11.45 4.34 -11.42
C ALA A 153 10.43 4.53 -10.29
N THR A 154 10.20 5.76 -9.86
CA THR A 154 9.17 6.09 -8.85
C THR A 154 7.76 5.79 -9.36
N ILE A 155 7.45 6.16 -10.60
CA ILE A 155 6.17 5.84 -11.24
C ILE A 155 6.02 4.32 -11.38
N CYS A 156 7.04 3.63 -11.88
CA CYS A 156 7.04 2.18 -12.03
C CYS A 156 6.84 1.48 -10.69
N LEU A 157 7.49 1.94 -9.62
CA LEU A 157 7.27 1.42 -8.27
C LEU A 157 5.81 1.58 -7.84
N GLY A 158 5.22 2.76 -8.05
CA GLY A 158 3.81 3.01 -7.71
C GLY A 158 2.85 2.11 -8.48
N ILE A 159 3.09 1.92 -9.78
CA ILE A 159 2.31 1.00 -10.63
C ILE A 159 2.49 -0.44 -10.15
N SER A 160 3.73 -0.89 -9.96
CA SER A 160 4.04 -2.25 -9.50
C SER A 160 3.37 -2.55 -8.16
N MET A 161 3.47 -1.66 -7.17
CA MET A 161 2.82 -1.83 -5.88
C MET A 161 1.30 -1.94 -6.01
N ASN A 162 0.70 -1.11 -6.87
CA ASN A 162 -0.74 -1.13 -7.11
C ASN A 162 -1.21 -2.48 -7.68
N TYR A 163 -0.51 -3.00 -8.69
CA TYR A 163 -0.87 -4.25 -9.34
C TYR A 163 -0.49 -5.51 -8.56
N VAL A 164 0.59 -5.48 -7.76
CA VAL A 164 0.92 -6.58 -6.82
C VAL A 164 -0.16 -6.69 -5.75
N GLN A 165 -0.45 -5.61 -5.03
CA GLN A 165 -1.42 -5.64 -3.93
C GLN A 165 -2.84 -5.88 -4.46
N GLY A 166 -3.24 -5.15 -5.53
CA GLY A 166 -4.53 -5.33 -6.17
C GLY A 166 -4.71 -6.73 -6.77
N GLY A 167 -3.68 -7.28 -7.42
CA GLY A 167 -3.72 -8.62 -8.01
C GLY A 167 -3.87 -9.71 -6.96
N ILE A 168 -3.06 -9.67 -5.89
CA ILE A 168 -3.17 -10.61 -4.76
C ILE A 168 -4.55 -10.50 -4.11
N TYR A 169 -5.03 -9.28 -3.87
CA TYR A 169 -6.34 -9.03 -3.30
C TYR A 169 -7.47 -9.61 -4.18
N SER A 170 -7.39 -9.42 -5.49
CA SER A 170 -8.36 -9.98 -6.45
C SER A 170 -8.31 -11.50 -6.50
N ILE A 171 -7.13 -12.13 -6.43
CA ILE A 171 -6.99 -13.60 -6.35
C ILE A 171 -7.67 -14.14 -5.08
N MET A 172 -7.40 -13.52 -3.93
CA MET A 172 -8.02 -13.92 -2.66
C MET A 172 -9.53 -13.75 -2.70
N GLY A 173 -10.02 -12.62 -3.23
CA GLY A 173 -11.44 -12.36 -3.39
C GLY A 173 -12.13 -13.32 -4.34
N PHE A 174 -11.50 -13.63 -5.48
CA PHE A 174 -11.99 -14.59 -6.46
C PHE A 174 -12.24 -15.95 -5.81
N PHE A 175 -11.22 -16.54 -5.15
CA PHE A 175 -11.36 -17.85 -4.54
C PHE A 175 -12.34 -17.83 -3.35
N SER A 176 -12.35 -16.76 -2.55
CA SER A 176 -13.26 -16.63 -1.42
C SER A 176 -14.73 -16.58 -1.86
N VAL A 177 -15.04 -15.90 -2.96
CA VAL A 177 -16.40 -15.83 -3.53
C VAL A 177 -16.74 -17.08 -4.35
N LEU A 178 -15.75 -17.68 -5.02
CA LEU A 178 -15.91 -18.93 -5.77
C LEU A 178 -16.33 -20.08 -4.85
N PHE A 179 -15.65 -20.24 -3.72
CA PHE A 179 -15.96 -21.30 -2.73
C PHE A 179 -17.09 -20.93 -1.77
N GLY A 180 -17.71 -19.75 -1.91
CA GLY A 180 -18.83 -19.33 -1.07
C GLY A 180 -18.44 -18.99 0.38
N ILE A 181 -17.16 -18.73 0.64
CA ILE A 181 -16.65 -18.31 1.96
C ILE A 181 -17.13 -16.89 2.30
N SER A 182 -17.28 -16.03 1.29
CA SER A 182 -17.69 -14.64 1.45
C SER A 182 -18.51 -14.16 0.24
N SER A 183 -19.15 -12.99 0.39
CA SER A 183 -19.92 -12.35 -0.68
C SER A 183 -19.08 -11.27 -1.39
N PRO A 184 -19.41 -10.88 -2.64
CA PRO A 184 -18.75 -9.76 -3.33
C PRO A 184 -18.68 -8.47 -2.50
N LYS A 185 -19.70 -8.20 -1.66
CA LYS A 185 -19.76 -7.03 -0.79
C LYS A 185 -18.57 -6.93 0.17
N SER A 186 -18.06 -8.07 0.62
CA SER A 186 -16.93 -8.15 1.56
C SER A 186 -15.57 -7.90 0.88
N TRP A 187 -15.57 -7.68 -0.43
CA TRP A 187 -14.38 -7.42 -1.24
C TRP A 187 -14.47 -6.10 -2.01
N PRO A 188 -14.64 -4.95 -1.32
CA PRO A 188 -14.64 -3.65 -1.99
C PRO A 188 -13.28 -3.39 -2.65
N PRO A 189 -13.24 -2.56 -3.73
CA PRO A 189 -12.00 -2.26 -4.44
C PRO A 189 -10.86 -1.91 -3.49
N PHE A 190 -9.66 -2.39 -3.80
CA PHE A 190 -8.51 -2.22 -2.91
C PHE A 190 -8.05 -0.76 -2.87
N TYR A 191 -7.93 -0.14 -4.04
CA TYR A 191 -7.60 1.28 -4.19
C TYR A 191 -8.76 2.08 -4.79
N GLY A 192 -8.82 3.36 -4.44
CA GLY A 192 -9.69 4.33 -5.11
C GLY A 192 -9.04 4.96 -6.34
N HIS A 193 -9.61 6.06 -6.84
CA HIS A 193 -9.18 6.69 -8.08
C HIS A 193 -7.86 7.47 -7.91
N LEU A 194 -6.84 7.21 -8.74
CA LEU A 194 -5.51 7.83 -8.64
C LEU A 194 -5.52 9.37 -8.64
N LEU A 195 -6.41 10.01 -9.42
CA LEU A 195 -6.54 11.48 -9.45
C LEU A 195 -6.98 12.11 -8.11
N GLN A 196 -7.39 11.31 -7.13
CA GLN A 196 -7.67 11.79 -5.78
C GLN A 196 -6.40 11.96 -4.93
N ALA A 197 -5.24 11.43 -5.37
CA ALA A 197 -3.93 11.57 -4.72
C ALA A 197 -3.30 12.97 -4.93
N SER A 198 -4.10 14.04 -4.86
CA SER A 198 -3.67 15.42 -5.11
C SER A 198 -2.87 16.06 -3.97
N SER A 199 -2.53 15.29 -2.94
CA SER A 199 -1.89 15.73 -1.70
C SER A 199 -1.21 14.53 -1.05
N LEU A 200 -0.12 14.72 -0.31
CA LEU A 200 0.59 13.62 0.35
C LEU A 200 -0.32 12.92 1.36
N ARG A 201 -1.16 13.67 2.09
CA ARG A 201 -2.13 13.10 3.01
C ARG A 201 -3.17 12.24 2.31
N LYS A 202 -3.63 12.65 1.13
CA LYS A 202 -4.58 11.84 0.33
C LYS A 202 -3.90 10.60 -0.25
N PHE A 203 -2.70 10.77 -0.83
CA PHE A 203 -1.90 9.68 -1.37
C PHE A 203 -1.59 8.63 -0.30
N LEU A 204 -1.08 9.06 0.85
CA LEU A 204 -0.75 8.17 1.97
C LEU A 204 -2.03 7.66 2.65
N GLY A 205 -3.12 8.41 2.64
CA GLY A 205 -4.44 7.96 3.08
C GLY A 205 -5.02 6.82 2.24
N PHE A 206 -4.61 6.68 0.97
CA PHE A 206 -4.92 5.49 0.15
C PHE A 206 -4.22 4.24 0.64
N ILE A 207 -3.10 4.40 1.35
CA ILE A 207 -2.27 3.31 1.88
C ILE A 207 -2.59 3.07 3.36
N LEU A 208 -2.90 4.13 4.11
CA LEU A 208 -3.11 4.18 5.55
C LEU A 208 -4.44 4.90 5.83
N SER A 209 -5.50 4.12 5.94
CA SER A 209 -6.89 4.60 6.09
C SER A 209 -7.10 5.61 7.23
N ASP A 210 -6.32 5.50 8.30
CA ASP A 210 -6.50 6.26 9.54
C ASP A 210 -6.04 7.73 9.43
N LEU A 211 -5.29 8.06 8.37
CA LEU A 211 -4.78 9.42 8.14
C LEU A 211 -5.87 10.45 7.85
N TYR A 212 -7.07 10.01 7.46
CA TYR A 212 -8.22 10.87 7.20
C TYR A 212 -8.97 11.30 8.47
N GLU A 213 -8.78 10.60 9.60
CA GLU A 213 -9.54 10.85 10.84
C GLU A 213 -8.87 11.85 11.79
N LEU A 214 -7.82 12.52 11.34
CA LEU A 214 -7.07 13.44 12.18
C LEU A 214 -7.87 14.74 12.41
N ASP A 215 -8.36 14.91 13.65
CA ASP A 215 -9.10 16.09 14.08
C ASP A 215 -8.29 17.38 13.79
N PRO A 216 -8.82 18.32 13.01
CA PRO A 216 -8.15 19.57 12.69
C PRO A 216 -7.92 20.47 13.91
N LYS A 217 -8.60 20.25 15.04
CA LYS A 217 -8.59 21.15 16.20
C LYS A 217 -7.44 20.92 17.19
N ALA A 218 -6.71 19.80 17.11
CA ALA A 218 -5.62 19.47 18.03
C ALA A 218 -4.30 19.21 17.26
N PRO A 219 -3.50 20.26 16.96
CA PRO A 219 -2.33 20.13 16.08
C PRO A 219 -1.26 19.19 16.65
N LEU A 220 -1.00 19.22 17.96
CA LEU A 220 0.00 18.35 18.59
C LEU A 220 -0.39 16.88 18.48
N THR A 221 -1.62 16.53 18.88
CA THR A 221 -2.15 15.16 18.78
C THR A 221 -2.13 14.66 17.34
N ARG A 222 -2.44 15.54 16.36
CA ARG A 222 -2.38 15.22 14.93
C ARG A 222 -0.97 14.83 14.49
N TYR A 223 0.05 15.62 14.83
CA TYR A 223 1.43 15.30 14.44
C TYR A 223 2.01 14.11 15.19
N LEU A 224 1.70 13.95 16.49
CA LEU A 224 2.11 12.77 17.24
C LEU A 224 1.54 11.47 16.65
N ARG A 225 0.26 11.48 16.25
CA ARG A 225 -0.35 10.34 15.54
C ARG A 225 0.36 10.06 14.21
N LEU A 226 0.69 11.10 13.42
CA LEU A 226 1.46 10.91 12.19
C LEU A 226 2.82 10.25 12.46
N VAL A 227 3.54 10.71 13.48
CA VAL A 227 4.82 10.12 13.88
C VAL A 227 4.66 8.64 14.20
N ILE A 228 3.67 8.28 15.03
CA ILE A 228 3.41 6.88 15.39
C ILE A 228 3.07 6.03 14.17
N ILE A 229 2.16 6.50 13.30
CA ILE A 229 1.74 5.79 12.09
C ILE A 229 2.93 5.53 11.16
N PHE A 230 3.74 6.55 10.86
CA PHE A 230 4.91 6.38 9.98
C PHE A 230 6.03 5.58 10.63
N LEU A 231 6.19 5.65 11.95
CA LEU A 231 7.15 4.83 12.68
C LEU A 231 6.76 3.35 12.61
N LEU A 232 5.49 3.01 12.85
CA LEU A 232 4.99 1.64 12.74
C LEU A 232 5.09 1.11 11.31
N SER A 233 4.76 1.95 10.31
CA SER A 233 4.93 1.59 8.90
C SER A 233 6.40 1.36 8.54
N GLY A 234 7.31 2.22 9.02
CA GLY A 234 8.75 2.06 8.82
C GLY A 234 9.32 0.81 9.48
N LEU A 235 8.84 0.47 10.68
CA LEU A 235 9.23 -0.76 11.38
C LEU A 235 8.77 -2.00 10.61
N MET A 236 7.52 -1.98 10.11
CA MET A 236 7.00 -3.08 9.30
C MET A 236 7.85 -3.31 8.03
N HIS A 237 8.17 -2.25 7.30
CA HIS A 237 8.98 -2.36 6.09
C HIS A 237 10.43 -2.74 6.39
N LEU A 238 10.99 -2.30 7.52
CA LEU A 238 12.30 -2.76 7.97
C LEU A 238 12.31 -4.27 8.25
N CYS A 239 11.26 -4.82 8.88
CA CYS A 239 11.14 -6.26 9.08
C CYS A 239 11.07 -7.02 7.76
N ILE A 240 10.35 -6.49 6.76
CA ILE A 240 10.30 -7.04 5.40
C ILE A 240 11.69 -7.04 4.75
N ASP A 241 12.40 -5.93 4.85
CA ASP A 241 13.73 -5.76 4.27
C ASP A 241 14.72 -6.77 4.87
N ILE A 242 14.75 -6.89 6.20
CA ILE A 242 15.60 -7.87 6.91
C ILE A 242 15.21 -9.31 6.51
N ALA A 243 13.91 -9.60 6.42
CA ALA A 243 13.42 -10.89 5.96
C ALA A 243 13.85 -11.20 4.51
N SER A 244 13.98 -10.17 3.70
CA SER A 244 14.45 -10.21 2.29
C SER A 244 15.98 -10.21 2.16
N GLY A 245 16.72 -10.15 3.27
CA GLY A 245 18.19 -10.16 3.27
C GLY A 245 18.86 -8.79 3.10
N ILE A 246 18.10 -7.70 3.23
CA ILE A 246 18.62 -6.32 3.25
C ILE A 246 19.11 -6.02 4.69
N PRO A 247 20.40 -5.69 4.91
CA PRO A 247 20.89 -5.31 6.23
C PRO A 247 20.22 -4.04 6.74
N LEU A 248 20.08 -3.96 8.06
CA LEU A 248 19.46 -2.83 8.77
C LEU A 248 19.98 -1.46 8.30
N GLN A 249 21.30 -1.33 8.12
CA GLN A 249 21.96 -0.08 7.72
C GLN A 249 21.60 0.39 6.30
N ASP A 250 21.20 -0.52 5.42
CA ASP A 250 20.93 -0.23 4.02
C ASP A 250 19.43 -0.13 3.72
N SER A 251 18.55 -0.55 4.63
CA SER A 251 17.09 -0.61 4.39
C SER A 251 16.50 0.73 3.95
N GLY A 252 16.86 1.83 4.62
CA GLY A 252 16.28 3.13 4.34
C GLY A 252 14.78 3.26 4.68
N ALA A 253 14.11 2.19 5.16
CA ALA A 253 12.68 2.18 5.47
C ALA A 253 12.28 3.31 6.43
N PHE A 254 12.96 3.42 7.58
CA PHE A 254 12.66 4.50 8.54
C PHE A 254 12.87 5.89 7.94
N ASN A 255 13.92 6.09 7.14
CA ASN A 255 14.19 7.37 6.48
C ASN A 255 13.03 7.72 5.54
N PHE A 256 12.58 6.77 4.72
CA PHE A 256 11.49 6.98 3.78
C PHE A 256 10.16 7.26 4.47
N PHE A 257 9.78 6.48 5.48
CA PHE A 257 8.47 6.66 6.13
C PHE A 257 8.45 7.92 7.01
N LEU A 258 9.52 8.21 7.75
CA LEU A 258 9.56 9.40 8.61
C LEU A 258 9.65 10.71 7.81
N VAL A 259 10.34 10.73 6.65
CA VAL A 259 10.40 11.96 5.83
C VAL A 259 9.02 12.36 5.27
N GLN A 260 8.07 11.43 5.17
CA GLN A 260 6.70 11.77 4.77
C GLN A 260 6.04 12.80 5.70
N ILE A 261 6.42 12.79 6.99
CA ILE A 261 5.94 13.77 7.98
C ILE A 261 6.39 15.18 7.58
N VAL A 262 7.64 15.33 7.14
CA VAL A 262 8.17 16.60 6.65
C VAL A 262 7.40 17.05 5.40
N GLY A 263 7.15 16.14 4.46
CA GLY A 263 6.34 16.45 3.27
C GLY A 263 4.92 16.92 3.62
N ILE A 264 4.29 16.30 4.62
CA ILE A 264 2.98 16.71 5.13
C ILE A 264 3.04 18.09 5.81
N LEU A 265 4.07 18.36 6.60
CA LEU A 265 4.28 19.68 7.24
C LEU A 265 4.46 20.78 6.18
N MET A 266 5.23 20.50 5.13
CA MET A 266 5.39 21.42 3.99
C MET A 266 4.07 21.66 3.26
N GLU A 267 3.24 20.62 3.10
CA GLU A 267 1.90 20.75 2.52
C GLU A 267 0.95 21.62 3.35
N ASP A 268 0.95 21.43 4.68
CA ASP A 268 0.14 22.22 5.60
C ASP A 268 0.61 23.70 5.61
N ALA A 269 1.92 23.94 5.61
CA ALA A 269 2.50 25.29 5.53
C ALA A 269 2.15 26.00 4.21
N PHE A 270 2.31 25.31 3.08
CA PHE A 270 1.96 25.86 1.76
C PHE A 270 0.47 26.20 1.66
N SER A 271 -0.39 25.35 2.23
CA SER A 271 -1.84 25.58 2.25
C SER A 271 -2.19 26.82 3.06
N LYS A 272 -1.55 27.03 4.22
CA LYS A 272 -1.73 28.23 5.05
C LYS A 272 -1.24 29.51 4.36
N ILE A 273 -0.05 29.48 3.76
CA ILE A 273 0.51 30.63 3.03
C ILE A 273 -0.43 31.02 1.88
N ARG A 274 -0.94 30.04 1.13
CA ARG A 274 -1.88 30.33 0.03
C ARG A 274 -3.18 30.95 0.51
N GLN A 275 -3.75 30.45 1.61
CA GLN A 275 -4.95 31.02 2.21
C GLN A 275 -4.72 32.45 2.72
N ALA A 276 -3.51 32.77 3.17
CA ALA A 276 -3.15 34.12 3.60
C ALA A 276 -2.90 35.09 2.43
N LEU A 277 -2.37 34.60 1.31
CA LEU A 277 -2.01 35.43 0.14
C LEU A 277 -3.12 35.56 -0.91
N PHE A 278 -4.05 34.60 -0.98
CA PHE A 278 -5.08 34.56 -2.00
C PHE A 278 -6.45 34.26 -1.37
N ASN A 279 -7.51 34.84 -1.93
CA ASN A 279 -8.87 34.47 -1.53
C ASN A 279 -9.11 32.97 -1.79
N PRO A 280 -9.67 32.23 -0.81
CA PRO A 280 -9.89 30.80 -0.93
C PRO A 280 -10.92 30.53 -2.01
N ASP A 281 -10.41 30.20 -3.19
CA ASP A 281 -11.24 29.83 -4.32
C ASP A 281 -11.63 28.34 -4.17
N ASN A 282 -12.85 28.11 -3.68
CA ASN A 282 -13.36 26.80 -3.24
C ASN A 282 -13.53 25.76 -4.35
N HIS A 283 -13.48 26.17 -5.62
CA HIS A 283 -13.57 25.23 -6.73
C HIS A 283 -12.23 24.49 -6.92
N GLN A 284 -12.24 23.17 -6.70
CA GLN A 284 -11.17 22.28 -7.13
C GLN A 284 -11.23 22.10 -8.65
N SER A 285 -10.58 23.00 -9.39
CA SER A 285 -10.37 22.79 -10.82
C SER A 285 -9.45 21.58 -11.07
N LEU A 286 -9.59 20.96 -12.24
CA LEU A 286 -8.69 19.87 -12.68
C LEU A 286 -7.22 20.31 -12.60
N ALA A 287 -6.92 21.55 -12.97
CA ALA A 287 -5.59 22.13 -12.86
C ALA A 287 -5.04 22.13 -11.42
N LYS A 288 -5.87 22.49 -10.42
CA LYS A 288 -5.46 22.41 -9.00
C LYS A 288 -5.16 20.97 -8.57
N ARG A 289 -5.91 19.98 -9.06
CA ARG A 289 -5.66 18.55 -8.77
C ARG A 289 -4.36 18.06 -9.41
N LEU A 290 -4.16 18.35 -10.69
CA LEU A 290 -2.94 17.98 -11.42
C LEU A 290 -1.70 18.61 -10.78
N PHE A 291 -1.75 19.89 -10.43
CA PHE A 291 -0.67 20.55 -9.69
C PHE A 291 -0.36 19.85 -8.36
N GLY A 292 -1.40 19.44 -7.63
CA GLY A 292 -1.27 18.63 -6.42
C GLY A 292 -0.56 17.29 -6.68
N CYS A 293 -0.97 16.56 -7.71
CA CYS A 293 -0.37 15.29 -8.10
C CYS A 293 1.11 15.45 -8.51
N VAL A 294 1.44 16.49 -9.29
CA VAL A 294 2.83 16.78 -9.69
C VAL A 294 3.70 17.00 -8.46
N ARG A 295 3.23 17.81 -7.50
CA ARG A 295 3.97 18.07 -6.25
C ARG A 295 4.20 16.80 -5.42
N VAL A 296 3.17 15.94 -5.31
CA VAL A 296 3.30 14.63 -4.65
C VAL A 296 4.35 13.78 -5.37
N LEU A 297 4.26 13.69 -6.69
CA LEU A 297 5.19 12.92 -7.51
C LEU A 297 6.63 13.43 -7.40
N THR A 298 6.84 14.76 -7.38
CA THR A 298 8.16 15.37 -7.16
C THR A 298 8.71 14.99 -5.79
N PHE A 299 7.91 15.09 -4.73
CA PHE A 299 8.32 14.72 -3.38
C PHE A 299 8.66 13.23 -3.26
N LEU A 300 7.83 12.37 -3.86
CA LEU A 300 8.08 10.93 -3.88
C LEU A 300 9.32 10.60 -4.71
N SER A 301 9.55 11.25 -5.85
CA SER A 301 10.73 11.00 -6.67
C SER A 301 12.03 11.36 -5.95
N TRP A 302 11.98 12.32 -5.02
CA TRP A 302 13.11 12.63 -4.16
C TRP A 302 13.26 11.67 -2.97
N SER A 303 12.15 11.27 -2.33
CA SER A 303 12.20 10.47 -1.10
C SER A 303 12.29 8.96 -1.33
N VAL A 304 11.65 8.42 -2.37
CA VAL A 304 11.61 6.97 -2.70
C VAL A 304 13.00 6.35 -2.93
N PRO A 305 13.98 7.01 -3.59
CA PRO A 305 15.31 6.44 -3.81
C PRO A 305 15.99 5.86 -2.56
N VAL A 306 15.81 6.48 -1.39
CA VAL A 306 16.41 6.01 -0.13
C VAL A 306 15.95 4.60 0.25
N TYR A 307 14.74 4.22 -0.17
CA TYR A 307 14.13 2.92 0.11
C TYR A 307 14.23 1.98 -1.09
N LEU A 308 14.04 2.52 -2.31
CA LEU A 308 14.00 1.72 -3.54
C LEU A 308 15.39 1.22 -3.97
N TYR A 309 16.43 2.06 -3.94
CA TYR A 309 17.74 1.69 -4.50
C TYR A 309 18.41 0.53 -3.76
N PRO A 310 18.33 0.42 -2.42
CA PRO A 310 18.80 -0.76 -1.70
C PRO A 310 18.13 -2.06 -2.17
N MET A 311 16.84 -2.03 -2.50
CA MET A 311 16.11 -3.18 -3.03
C MET A 311 16.62 -3.52 -4.44
N LEU A 312 16.65 -2.51 -5.33
CA LEU A 312 17.08 -2.70 -6.73
C LEU A 312 18.54 -3.15 -6.86
N SER A 313 19.45 -2.62 -6.05
CA SER A 313 20.87 -3.01 -6.06
C SER A 313 21.10 -4.49 -5.68
N ARG A 314 20.07 -5.15 -5.14
CA ARG A 314 20.10 -6.54 -4.70
C ARG A 314 19.14 -7.44 -5.49
N SER A 315 18.22 -6.87 -6.26
CA SER A 315 17.39 -7.60 -7.21
C SER A 315 18.19 -7.96 -8.46
N GLY A 316 18.95 -9.05 -8.39
CA GLY A 316 19.60 -9.65 -9.56
C GLY A 316 18.59 -10.24 -10.56
N PRO A 317 19.04 -10.64 -11.77
CA PRO A 317 18.18 -11.22 -12.82
C PRO A 317 17.41 -12.48 -12.38
N GLU A 318 17.90 -13.18 -11.37
CA GLU A 318 17.28 -14.38 -10.79
C GLU A 318 16.09 -14.07 -9.85
N HIS A 319 15.84 -12.80 -9.55
CA HIS A 319 14.82 -12.35 -8.60
C HIS A 319 13.64 -11.67 -9.31
N SER A 320 12.97 -12.43 -10.17
CA SER A 320 11.73 -12.00 -10.80
C SER A 320 10.57 -11.99 -9.79
N THR A 321 9.74 -10.95 -9.83
CA THR A 321 8.48 -10.87 -9.05
C THR A 321 7.39 -11.80 -9.60
N ILE A 322 7.55 -12.29 -10.83
CA ILE A 322 6.64 -13.22 -11.49
C ILE A 322 7.34 -14.55 -11.81
N PRO A 323 6.61 -15.69 -11.78
CA PRO A 323 7.19 -17.03 -11.94
C PRO A 323 7.75 -17.31 -13.34
N PHE A 324 7.21 -16.69 -14.38
CA PHE A 324 7.69 -16.79 -15.76
C PHE A 324 7.31 -15.50 -16.51
N SER A 325 7.99 -15.18 -17.60
CA SER A 325 7.72 -13.98 -18.40
C SER A 325 7.11 -14.36 -19.75
N ILE A 326 5.87 -13.94 -20.00
CA ILE A 326 5.20 -14.08 -21.30
C ILE A 326 5.79 -13.07 -22.29
N VAL A 327 6.08 -11.84 -21.85
CA VAL A 327 6.66 -10.79 -22.69
C VAL A 327 8.02 -11.19 -23.23
N ASN A 328 8.90 -11.76 -22.40
CA ASN A 328 10.20 -12.24 -22.88
C ASN A 328 10.08 -13.42 -23.84
N LYS A 329 9.18 -14.37 -23.58
CA LYS A 329 8.91 -15.48 -24.50
C LYS A 329 8.43 -14.98 -25.86
N LEU A 330 7.51 -14.00 -25.88
CA LEU A 330 7.02 -13.37 -27.11
C LEU A 330 8.13 -12.63 -27.86
N ARG A 331 9.00 -11.88 -27.15
CA ARG A 331 10.12 -11.14 -27.76
C ARG A 331 11.18 -12.05 -28.39
N HIS A 332 11.46 -13.19 -27.78
CA HIS A 332 12.53 -14.10 -28.20
C HIS A 332 12.03 -15.31 -29.00
N GLY A 333 10.71 -15.46 -29.18
CA GLY A 333 10.13 -16.57 -29.93
C GLY A 333 10.30 -17.95 -29.27
N THR A 334 10.51 -17.99 -27.96
CA THR A 334 10.73 -19.22 -27.19
C THR A 334 9.44 -19.63 -26.48
N TRP A 335 8.77 -20.69 -26.96
CA TRP A 335 7.54 -21.22 -26.35
C TRP A 335 7.83 -22.35 -25.37
#